data_AF-A0A2S7U3H7-F1
#
_entry.id   AF-A0A2S7U3H7-F1
#
_cell.length_a   1.000
_cell.length_b   1.000
_cell.length_c   1.000
_cell.angle_alpha   90.00
_cell.angle_beta   90.00
_cell.angle_gamma   90.00
#
_symmetry.space_group_name_H-M   'P 1'
#
loop_
_entity.id
_entity.type
_entity.pdbx_description
1 polymer ?
#
loop_
_entity_poly.entity_id
_entity_poly.type
_entity_poly.pdbx_seq_one_letter_code
_entity_poly.pdbx_strand_id
1 'polypeptide(L)'
;MKTTTRTWLHALVLGVLLLRVNASEKPNILFILVDDMGWSDIGCYGGEIETPHIDSLSKQGVRFTQFYNTAKCMSSRGCLLTGLYAQQCGMSRRPDKLINAVTLARCCALPDTGPGRRANTTARKTYTIVDSITTTDYATAVVTSGTPG
;
A
#
# COMPACT_ATOMS: atom_id res chain seq x y z
N MET A 1 -60.34 -21.41 -0.44
CA MET A 1 -59.56 -20.16 -0.31
C MET A 1 -58.24 -20.33 0.48
N LYS A 2 -57.47 -21.43 0.32
CA LYS A 2 -56.21 -21.65 1.08
C LYS A 2 -54.94 -21.78 0.22
N THR A 3 -55.06 -21.65 -1.12
CA THR A 3 -53.96 -21.91 -2.06
C THR A 3 -53.10 -20.69 -2.38
N THR A 4 -53.64 -19.48 -2.21
CA THR A 4 -52.97 -18.23 -2.62
C THR A 4 -51.76 -17.88 -1.77
N THR A 5 -51.74 -18.19 -0.47
CA THR A 5 -50.62 -17.88 0.43
C THR A 5 -49.38 -18.76 0.18
N ARG A 6 -49.54 -19.99 -0.30
CA ARG A 6 -48.40 -20.87 -0.65
C ARG A 6 -47.67 -20.37 -1.91
N THR A 7 -48.39 -19.85 -2.91
CA THR A 7 -47.77 -19.32 -4.13
C THR A 7 -46.93 -18.07 -3.85
N TRP A 8 -47.35 -17.19 -2.94
CA TRP A 8 -46.54 -16.04 -2.52
C TRP A 8 -45.27 -16.45 -1.76
N LEU A 9 -45.35 -17.46 -0.90
CA LEU A 9 -44.19 -18.02 -0.21
C LEU A 9 -43.17 -18.62 -1.19
N HIS A 10 -43.63 -19.37 -2.20
CA HIS A 10 -42.74 -19.92 -3.21
C HIS A 10 -42.10 -18.83 -4.09
N ALA A 11 -42.85 -17.80 -4.47
CA ALA A 11 -42.33 -16.67 -5.23
C ALA A 11 -41.27 -15.87 -4.43
N LEU A 12 -41.48 -15.69 -3.12
CA LEU A 12 -40.54 -15.00 -2.24
C LEU A 12 -39.27 -15.80 -2.01
N VAL A 13 -39.38 -17.11 -1.79
CA VAL A 13 -38.22 -18.01 -1.67
C VAL A 13 -37.44 -18.05 -2.99
N LEU A 14 -38.11 -18.10 -4.14
CA LEU A 14 -37.46 -18.07 -5.46
C LEU A 14 -36.76 -16.72 -5.71
N GLY A 15 -37.38 -15.60 -5.33
CA GLY A 15 -36.79 -14.27 -5.44
C GLY A 15 -35.53 -14.10 -4.57
N VAL A 16 -35.53 -14.66 -3.36
CA VAL A 16 -34.34 -14.65 -2.49
C VAL A 16 -33.25 -15.58 -3.03
N LEU A 17 -33.62 -16.72 -3.65
CA LEU A 17 -32.66 -17.63 -4.28
C LEU A 17 -31.95 -17.00 -5.50
N LEU A 18 -32.56 -16.00 -6.13
CA LEU A 18 -32.04 -15.32 -7.32
C LEU A 18 -31.16 -14.09 -7.00
N LEU A 19 -31.08 -13.67 -5.73
CA LEU A 19 -30.15 -12.61 -5.30
C LEU A 19 -28.71 -13.13 -5.37
N ARG A 20 -28.04 -12.83 -6.47
CA ARG A 20 -26.59 -13.02 -6.60
C ARG A 20 -25.89 -11.85 -5.92
N VAL A 21 -25.21 -12.13 -4.81
CA VAL A 21 -24.13 -11.24 -4.33
C VAL A 21 -23.05 -11.30 -5.39
N ASN A 22 -22.87 -10.21 -6.12
CA ASN A 22 -21.74 -10.05 -7.00
C ASN A 22 -20.52 -9.84 -6.10
N ALA A 23 -19.60 -10.81 -6.09
CA ALA A 23 -18.31 -10.61 -5.45
C ALA A 23 -17.64 -9.44 -6.17
N SER A 24 -17.39 -8.34 -5.45
CA SER A 24 -16.75 -7.17 -6.02
C SER A 24 -15.46 -7.60 -6.71
N GLU A 25 -15.28 -7.19 -7.96
CA GLU A 25 -14.02 -7.38 -8.66
C GLU A 25 -12.88 -6.79 -7.81
N LYS A 26 -11.77 -7.51 -7.81
CA LYS A 26 -10.61 -7.23 -6.98
C LYS A 26 -9.94 -5.94 -7.49
N PRO A 27 -9.87 -4.86 -6.68
CA PRO A 27 -9.42 -3.55 -7.17
C PRO A 27 -7.91 -3.52 -7.36
N ASN A 28 -7.43 -2.90 -8.45
CA ASN A 28 -5.99 -2.65 -8.61
C ASN A 28 -5.53 -1.57 -7.62
N ILE A 29 -4.44 -1.84 -6.90
CA ILE A 29 -3.87 -0.91 -5.92
C ILE A 29 -2.59 -0.33 -6.51
N LEU A 30 -2.58 0.97 -6.78
CA LEU A 30 -1.41 1.71 -7.26
C LEU A 30 -0.93 2.67 -6.17
N PHE A 31 0.33 2.52 -5.76
CA PHE A 31 0.97 3.44 -4.82
C PHE A 31 2.03 4.29 -5.54
N ILE A 32 1.85 5.61 -5.54
CA ILE A 32 2.78 6.57 -6.14
C ILE A 32 3.48 7.32 -5.00
N LEU A 33 4.79 7.12 -4.87
CA LEU A 33 5.63 7.85 -3.92
C LEU A 33 6.57 8.76 -4.68
N VAL A 34 6.59 10.04 -4.32
CA VAL A 34 7.52 11.02 -4.88
C VAL A 34 8.60 11.36 -3.85
N ASP A 35 9.85 11.44 -4.28
CA ASP A 35 10.99 11.76 -3.41
C ASP A 35 11.16 13.29 -3.29
N ASP A 36 11.38 13.77 -2.07
CA ASP A 36 11.66 15.18 -1.72
C ASP A 36 10.66 16.24 -2.26
N MET A 37 9.42 15.85 -2.57
CA MET A 37 8.36 16.79 -2.97
C MET A 37 7.80 17.57 -1.77
N GLY A 38 7.73 18.90 -1.92
CA GLY A 38 7.18 19.84 -0.95
C GLY A 38 5.65 19.92 -0.97
N TRP A 39 5.08 20.42 0.13
CA TRP A 39 3.64 20.60 0.30
C TRP A 39 3.03 21.53 -0.76
N SER A 40 3.74 22.61 -1.09
CA SER A 40 3.30 23.64 -2.02
C SER A 40 3.79 23.42 -3.45
N ASP A 41 4.30 22.24 -3.81
CA ASP A 41 4.82 22.01 -5.17
C ASP A 41 3.69 21.68 -6.17
N ILE A 42 2.56 21.16 -5.68
CA ILE A 42 1.46 20.69 -6.53
C ILE A 42 0.38 21.75 -6.62
N GLY A 43 -0.16 21.98 -7.83
CA GLY A 43 -1.21 22.97 -8.08
C GLY A 43 -2.43 22.81 -7.16
N CYS A 44 -2.87 21.58 -6.90
CA CYS A 44 -4.01 21.32 -6.01
C CYS A 44 -3.80 21.69 -4.52
N TYR A 45 -2.56 22.02 -4.12
CA TYR A 45 -2.20 22.55 -2.79
C TYR A 45 -1.71 24.01 -2.83
N GLY A 46 -1.84 24.69 -3.98
CA GLY A 46 -1.48 26.10 -4.16
C GLY A 46 -0.09 26.33 -4.76
N GLY A 47 0.52 25.31 -5.36
CA GLY A 47 1.80 25.45 -6.06
C GLY A 47 1.70 26.14 -7.42
N GLU A 48 2.83 26.68 -7.86
CA GLU A 48 3.01 27.35 -9.15
C GLU A 48 3.31 26.38 -10.30
N ILE A 49 3.69 25.14 -10.00
CA ILE A 49 4.05 24.13 -11.01
C ILE A 49 2.78 23.56 -11.65
N GLU A 50 2.77 23.49 -12.98
CA GLU A 50 1.66 22.89 -13.72
C GLU A 50 1.62 21.36 -13.52
N THR A 51 0.68 20.88 -12.71
CA THR A 51 0.48 19.45 -12.40
C THR A 51 -0.88 18.91 -12.85
N PRO A 52 -1.26 19.01 -14.15
CA PRO A 52 -2.63 18.79 -14.61
C PRO A 52 -3.18 17.38 -14.31
N HIS A 53 -2.32 16.35 -14.37
CA HIS A 53 -2.73 14.97 -14.07
C HIS A 53 -3.01 14.75 -12.57
N ILE A 54 -2.16 15.30 -11.70
CA ILE A 54 -2.35 15.20 -10.25
C ILE A 54 -3.58 16.03 -9.83
N ASP A 55 -3.75 17.20 -10.42
CA ASP A 55 -4.89 18.07 -10.14
C ASP A 55 -6.21 17.41 -10.56
N SER A 56 -6.24 16.72 -11.70
CA SER A 56 -7.39 15.92 -12.13
C SER A 56 -7.71 14.79 -11.13
N LEU A 57 -6.69 14.04 -10.67
CA LEU A 57 -6.87 13.01 -9.65
C LEU A 57 -7.41 13.61 -8.34
N SER A 58 -6.91 14.77 -7.95
CA SER A 58 -7.32 15.46 -6.72
C SER A 58 -8.78 15.94 -6.75
N LYS A 59 -9.32 16.25 -7.95
CA LYS A 59 -10.72 16.65 -8.17
C LYS A 59 -11.68 15.46 -8.13
N GLN A 60 -11.21 14.28 -8.52
CA GLN A 60 -12.00 13.04 -8.57
C GLN A 60 -11.84 12.17 -7.31
N GLY A 61 -10.89 12.50 -6.45
CA GLY A 61 -10.54 11.73 -5.25
C GLY A 61 -10.63 12.54 -3.96
N VAL A 62 -9.89 12.06 -2.96
CA VAL A 62 -9.79 12.69 -1.63
C VAL A 62 -8.42 13.34 -1.49
N ARG A 63 -8.39 14.57 -0.97
CA ARG A 63 -7.17 15.31 -0.64
C ARG A 63 -6.96 15.33 0.87
N PHE A 64 -5.72 15.18 1.31
CA PHE A 64 -5.35 15.22 2.72
C PHE A 64 -4.58 16.50 3.02
N THR A 65 -5.14 17.37 3.87
CA THR A 65 -4.44 18.58 4.36
C THR A 65 -3.47 18.30 5.51
N GLN A 66 -3.50 17.09 6.04
CA GLN A 66 -2.81 16.65 7.25
C GLN A 66 -2.25 15.23 7.06
N PHE A 67 -1.37 15.06 6.07
CA PHE A 67 -0.65 13.81 5.83
C PHE A 67 0.82 13.98 6.24
N TYR A 68 1.30 13.09 7.11
CA TYR A 68 2.61 13.22 7.74
C TYR A 68 3.52 12.07 7.35
N ASN A 69 4.78 12.41 7.05
CA ASN A 69 5.85 11.45 6.83
C ASN A 69 6.94 11.63 7.91
N THR A 70 7.99 10.83 7.83
CA THR A 70 9.18 11.04 8.66
C THR A 70 10.15 12.01 7.96
N ALA A 71 11.09 12.58 8.72
CA ALA A 71 12.06 13.55 8.21
C ALA A 71 13.07 13.00 7.16
N LYS A 72 13.05 11.69 6.85
CA LYS A 72 13.99 11.06 5.91
C LYS A 72 13.26 10.08 4.98
N CYS A 73 13.67 10.08 3.71
CA CYS A 73 13.04 9.30 2.66
C CYS A 73 13.00 7.79 2.95
N MET A 74 14.09 7.20 3.48
CA MET A 74 14.10 5.75 3.76
C MET A 74 13.34 5.38 5.04
N SER A 75 13.30 6.25 6.05
CA SER A 75 12.45 6.06 7.22
C SER A 75 10.96 6.12 6.84
N SER A 76 10.58 7.04 5.95
CA SER A 76 9.22 7.16 5.44
C SER A 76 8.82 5.94 4.60
N ARG A 77 9.70 5.48 3.69
CA ARG A 77 9.51 4.25 2.91
C ARG A 77 9.38 3.01 3.81
N GLY A 78 10.20 2.89 4.85
CA GLY A 78 10.13 1.80 5.81
C GLY A 78 8.79 1.76 6.56
N CYS A 79 8.33 2.91 7.05
CA CYS A 79 7.03 3.00 7.74
C CYS A 79 5.87 2.64 6.82
N LEU A 80 5.89 3.14 5.59
CA LEU A 80 4.87 2.87 4.58
C LEU A 80 4.73 1.38 4.25
N LEU A 81 5.83 0.68 4.00
CA LEU A 81 5.80 -0.72 3.58
C LEU A 81 5.44 -1.68 4.72
N THR A 82 5.78 -1.31 5.96
CA THR A 82 5.59 -2.15 7.15
C THR A 82 4.32 -1.82 7.91
N GLY A 83 3.77 -0.61 7.77
CA GLY A 83 2.72 -0.09 8.64
C GLY A 83 3.19 0.20 10.07
N LEU A 84 4.51 0.19 10.32
CA LEU A 84 5.11 0.38 11.64
C LEU A 84 5.81 1.73 11.75
N TYR A 85 5.94 2.27 12.96
CA TYR A 85 6.76 3.47 13.19
C TYR A 85 8.25 3.19 12.92
N ALA A 86 9.00 4.24 12.58
CA ALA A 86 10.42 4.14 12.23
C ALA A 86 11.26 3.45 13.31
N GLN A 87 10.91 3.62 14.59
CA GLN A 87 11.57 2.96 15.72
C GLN A 87 11.31 1.45 15.74
N GLN A 88 10.13 1.01 15.28
CA GLN A 88 9.70 -0.39 15.27
C GLN A 88 10.23 -1.15 14.06
N CYS A 89 10.40 -0.47 12.91
CA CYS A 89 10.99 -1.05 11.69
C CYS A 89 12.52 -0.85 11.58
N GLY A 90 13.16 -0.24 12.59
CA GLY A 90 14.61 -0.08 12.67
C GLY A 90 15.18 1.11 11.91
N MET A 91 14.33 1.87 11.21
CA MET A 91 14.73 3.02 10.39
C MET A 91 14.96 4.32 11.19
N SER A 92 15.00 4.28 12.52
CA SER A 92 15.13 5.48 13.37
C SER A 92 16.57 5.89 13.68
N ARG A 93 17.52 4.96 13.80
CA ARG A 93 18.90 5.25 14.27
C ARG A 93 19.98 4.85 13.27
N ARG A 94 19.89 3.63 12.74
CA ARG A 94 20.82 3.09 11.75
C ARG A 94 20.02 2.37 10.68
N PRO A 95 19.90 2.96 9.50
CA PRO A 95 19.17 2.34 8.42
C PRO A 95 20.08 1.42 7.60
N ASP A 96 20.85 0.59 8.28
CA ASP A 96 21.68 -0.45 7.68
C ASP A 96 20.89 -1.73 7.43
N LYS A 97 19.76 -1.91 8.13
CA LYS A 97 18.87 -3.06 7.96
C LYS A 97 17.46 -2.75 8.43
N LEU A 98 16.46 -3.15 7.65
CA LEU A 98 15.09 -3.25 8.14
C LEU A 98 15.01 -4.36 9.19
N ILE A 99 14.52 -4.02 10.38
CA ILE A 99 14.11 -5.02 11.38
C ILE A 99 12.60 -5.14 11.33
N ASN A 100 12.07 -6.35 11.55
CA ASN A 100 10.62 -6.60 11.46
C ASN A 100 10.03 -6.21 10.08
N ALA A 101 10.76 -6.46 8.99
CA ALA A 101 10.25 -6.32 7.63
C ALA A 101 10.88 -7.34 6.69
N VAL A 102 10.09 -7.85 5.75
CA VAL A 102 10.56 -8.60 4.58
C VAL A 102 10.19 -7.78 3.36
N THR A 103 11.17 -7.33 2.60
CA THR A 103 10.95 -6.46 1.44
C THR A 103 10.70 -7.29 0.18
N LEU A 104 9.56 -7.05 -0.48
CA LEU A 104 9.17 -7.72 -1.73
C LEU A 104 9.93 -7.27 -2.98
N ALA A 105 10.84 -6.32 -2.83
CA ALA A 105 11.92 -6.08 -3.75
C ALA A 105 13.11 -5.65 -2.91
N ARG A 106 14.32 -5.84 -3.41
CA ARG A 106 15.52 -5.18 -2.91
C ARG A 106 15.36 -3.65 -3.07
N CYS A 107 14.46 -3.04 -2.30
CA CYS A 107 13.90 -1.72 -2.60
C CYS A 107 14.83 -0.58 -2.17
N CYS A 108 15.96 -0.92 -1.57
CA CYS A 108 17.20 -0.20 -1.70
C CYS A 108 18.27 -1.28 -1.70
N ALA A 109 19.25 -1.24 -2.60
CA ALA A 109 20.52 -1.87 -2.32
C ALA A 109 21.09 -1.17 -1.07
N LEU A 110 20.73 -1.68 0.12
CA LEU A 110 21.57 -1.45 1.28
C LEU A 110 22.92 -2.05 0.88
N PRO A 111 24.01 -1.25 0.86
CA PRO A 111 25.32 -1.78 0.52
C PRO A 111 25.54 -3.02 1.37
N ASP A 112 25.87 -4.11 0.69
CA ASP A 112 26.13 -5.40 1.32
C ASP A 112 26.98 -5.14 2.55
N THR A 113 26.48 -5.49 3.73
CA THR A 113 27.24 -5.33 4.96
C THR A 113 28.57 -6.01 4.72
N GLY A 114 29.66 -5.23 4.69
CA GLY A 114 30.96 -5.68 4.21
C GLY A 114 31.42 -7.03 4.79
N PRO A 115 32.41 -7.66 4.15
CA PRO A 115 32.77 -9.06 4.41
C PRO A 115 33.11 -9.23 5.88
N GLY A 116 32.21 -9.90 6.63
CA GLY A 116 32.41 -10.19 8.05
C GLY A 116 31.19 -10.09 8.97
N ARG A 117 30.03 -9.56 8.54
CA ARG A 117 28.83 -9.51 9.41
C ARG A 117 27.82 -10.59 9.02
N ARG A 118 27.81 -11.69 9.76
CA ARG A 118 26.78 -12.74 9.67
C ARG A 118 25.40 -12.09 9.82
N ALA A 119 24.56 -12.23 8.79
CA ALA A 119 23.14 -11.94 8.91
C ALA A 119 22.59 -12.79 10.05
N ASN A 120 22.21 -12.15 11.16
CA ASN A 120 21.51 -12.84 12.23
C ASN A 120 20.16 -13.31 11.65
N THR A 121 20.06 -14.60 11.36
CA THR A 121 18.93 -15.29 10.71
C THR A 121 17.77 -15.56 11.67
N THR A 122 17.77 -14.94 12.86
CA THR A 122 16.67 -14.98 13.83
C THR A 122 15.61 -13.90 13.58
N ALA A 123 15.30 -13.61 12.31
CA ALA A 123 14.18 -12.73 12.00
C ALA A 123 12.87 -13.49 12.24
N ARG A 124 12.11 -13.10 13.27
CA ARG A 124 10.70 -13.50 13.42
C ARG A 124 9.98 -13.27 12.08
N LYS A 125 9.17 -14.25 11.68
CA LYS A 125 8.31 -14.19 10.48
C LYS A 125 7.47 -12.91 10.56
N THR A 126 7.70 -11.96 9.65
CA THR A 126 7.02 -10.65 9.67
C THR A 126 6.33 -10.43 8.33
N TYR A 127 5.12 -9.83 8.37
CA TYR A 127 4.24 -9.63 7.21
C TYR A 127 4.20 -8.14 6.88
N THR A 128 4.48 -7.79 5.63
CA THR A 128 4.27 -6.43 5.09
C THR A 128 2.87 -6.31 4.46
N ILE A 129 2.45 -5.08 4.14
CA ILE A 129 1.25 -4.86 3.32
C ILE A 129 1.37 -5.64 2.00
N VAL A 130 2.57 -5.67 1.44
CA VAL A 130 2.84 -6.35 0.18
C VAL A 130 2.77 -7.88 0.34
N ASP A 131 3.21 -8.44 1.46
CA ASP A 131 3.01 -9.87 1.77
C ASP A 131 1.53 -10.19 1.93
N SER A 132 0.75 -9.32 2.57
CA SER A 132 -0.71 -9.51 2.74
C SER A 132 -1.46 -9.44 1.39
N ILE A 133 -1.01 -8.56 0.50
CA ILE A 133 -1.52 -8.41 -0.88
C ILE A 133 -1.08 -9.61 -1.74
N THR A 134 0.14 -10.09 -1.60
CA THR A 134 0.62 -11.27 -2.34
C THR A 134 -0.08 -12.54 -1.88
N THR A 135 -0.37 -12.69 -0.58
CA THR A 135 -1.17 -13.83 -0.07
C THR A 135 -2.62 -13.84 -0.56
N THR A 136 -3.10 -12.72 -1.14
CA THR A 136 -4.43 -12.61 -1.72
C THR A 136 -4.43 -12.74 -3.24
N ASP A 137 -3.36 -13.27 -3.87
CA ASP A 137 -3.18 -13.46 -5.33
C ASP A 137 -3.06 -12.15 -6.15
N TYR A 138 -2.55 -11.06 -5.57
CA TYR A 138 -2.22 -9.87 -6.37
C TYR A 138 -0.84 -10.02 -7.00
N ALA A 139 -0.73 -9.74 -8.30
CA ALA A 139 0.57 -9.49 -8.92
C ALA A 139 1.14 -8.18 -8.34
N THR A 140 2.37 -8.24 -7.84
CA THR A 140 3.06 -7.09 -7.26
C THR A 140 4.27 -6.72 -8.10
N ALA A 141 4.42 -5.45 -8.44
CA ALA A 141 5.62 -4.90 -9.06
C ALA A 141 6.04 -3.61 -8.35
N VAL A 142 7.34 -3.34 -8.31
CA VAL A 142 7.91 -2.10 -7.80
C VAL A 142 8.78 -1.49 -8.88
N VAL A 143 8.50 -0.24 -9.25
CA VAL A 143 9.28 0.54 -10.22
C VAL A 143 9.91 1.70 -9.47
N THR A 144 11.24 1.80 -9.51
CA THR A 144 11.99 2.90 -8.90
C THR A 144 12.91 3.53 -9.95
N SER A 145 13.27 4.79 -9.75
CA SER A 145 14.19 5.53 -10.63
C SER A 145 15.67 5.22 -10.38
N GLY A 146 16.00 4.09 -9.76
CA GLY A 146 17.38 3.71 -9.48
C GLY A 146 18.15 3.33 -10.76
N THR A 147 19.32 3.94 -10.97
CA THR A 147 20.31 3.42 -11.94
C THR A 147 20.64 1.95 -11.62
N PRO A 148 20.83 1.09 -12.64
CA PRO A 148 21.31 -0.27 -12.40
C PRO A 148 22.68 -0.18 -11.75
N GLY A 149 22.78 -0.67 -10.51
CA GLY A 149 24.05 -0.88 -9.80
C GLY A 149 24.43 -2.35 -9.84
#